data_AF-A0A2V2SAT3-F1
#
_entry.id   AF-A0A2V2SAT3-F1
#
_cell.length_a   1.000
_cell.length_b   1.000
_cell.length_c   1.000
_cell.angle_alpha   90.00
_cell.angle_beta   90.00
_cell.angle_gamma   90.00
#
_symmetry.space_group_name_H-M   'P 1'
#
loop_
_entity.id
_entity.type
_entity.pdbx_description
1 polymer ?
#
loop_
_entity_poly.entity_id
_entity_poly.type
_entity_poly.pdbx_seq_one_letter_code
_entity_poly.pdbx_strand_id
1 'polypeptide(L)'
;MVTSALAPETERILEECANACKSFLAWERQTILVGNPTSEEKEAHRRNLTWLLRITRLFHSVAKDPDYPDKSAVKWLEMWLWQLEQSWKTIYEPVEEQEFKRVMATFAEDESRTPAAH
;
A
#
# COMPACT_ATOMS: atom_id res chain seq x y z
N MET A 1 -31.87 13.47 11.84
CA MET A 1 -30.65 12.64 11.74
C MET A 1 -30.42 12.02 13.09
N VAL A 2 -30.47 10.69 13.21
CA VAL A 2 -30.06 9.99 14.42
C VAL A 2 -28.57 9.75 14.27
N THR A 3 -27.73 10.57 14.91
CA THR A 3 -26.31 10.27 15.04
C THR A 3 -26.18 9.06 15.94
N SER A 4 -25.67 7.96 15.39
CA SER A 4 -25.37 6.74 16.14
C SER A 4 -24.41 7.07 17.28
N ALA A 5 -24.68 6.56 18.48
CA ALA A 5 -23.79 6.69 19.63
C ALA A 5 -22.40 6.08 19.40
N LEU A 6 -22.21 5.28 18.33
CA LEU A 6 -20.95 4.63 17.97
C LEU A 6 -20.12 5.43 16.96
N ALA A 7 -20.65 6.54 16.40
CA ALA A 7 -19.97 7.29 15.35
C ALA A 7 -18.60 7.85 15.80
N PRO A 8 -18.47 8.49 16.98
CA PRO A 8 -17.19 8.98 17.47
C PRO A 8 -16.16 7.87 17.69
N GLU A 9 -16.59 6.69 18.16
CA GLU A 9 -15.72 5.54 18.38
C GLU A 9 -15.20 4.97 17.06
N THR A 10 -16.07 4.90 16.04
CA THR A 10 -15.65 4.45 14.70
C THR A 10 -14.64 5.39 14.06
N GLU A 11 -14.81 6.71 14.23
CA GLU A 11 -13.88 7.72 13.73
C GLU A 11 -12.52 7.60 14.44
N ARG A 12 -12.51 7.47 15.77
CA ARG A 12 -11.27 7.28 16.53
C ARG A 12 -10.50 6.02 16.09
N ILE A 13 -11.19 4.90 15.89
CA ILE A 13 -10.55 3.65 15.47
C ILE A 13 -9.92 3.80 14.08
N LEU A 14 -10.60 4.51 13.18
CA LEU A 14 -10.09 4.80 11.85
C LEU A 14 -8.89 5.73 11.86
N GLU A 15 -8.91 6.78 12.69
CA GLU A 15 -7.76 7.67 12.89
C GLU A 15 -6.55 6.91 13.45
N GLU A 16 -6.76 6.01 14.40
CA GLU A 16 -5.71 5.14 14.93
C GLU A 16 -5.11 4.24 13.84
N CYS A 17 -5.94 3.68 12.97
CA CYS A 17 -5.48 2.92 11.82
C CYS A 17 -4.63 3.78 10.86
N ALA A 18 -5.08 5.00 10.57
CA ALA A 18 -4.33 5.93 9.71
C ALA A 18 -2.97 6.31 10.33
N ASN A 19 -2.95 6.59 11.64
CA ASN A 19 -1.73 6.90 12.37
C ASN A 19 -0.76 5.71 12.40
N ALA A 20 -1.28 4.48 12.55
CA ALA A 20 -0.47 3.26 12.47
C ALA A 20 0.15 3.09 11.08
N CYS A 21 -0.63 3.27 10.00
CA CYS A 21 -0.12 3.21 8.62
C CYS A 21 0.97 4.26 8.39
N LYS A 22 0.71 5.51 8.78
CA LYS A 22 1.66 6.62 8.63
C LYS A 22 2.98 6.35 9.38
N SER A 23 2.89 5.91 10.62
CA SER A 23 4.06 5.62 11.46
C SER A 23 4.87 4.45 10.90
N PHE A 24 4.18 3.41 10.45
CA PHE A 24 4.80 2.26 9.82
C PHE A 24 5.54 2.63 8.53
N LEU A 25 4.91 3.37 7.61
CA LEU A 25 5.53 3.76 6.34
C LEU A 25 6.72 4.72 6.55
N ALA A 26 6.64 5.60 7.55
CA ALA A 26 7.77 6.45 7.92
C ALA A 26 8.96 5.63 8.44
N TRP A 27 8.70 4.64 9.29
CA TRP A 27 9.70 3.71 9.77
C TRP A 27 10.28 2.83 8.65
N GLU A 28 9.43 2.25 7.80
CA GLU A 28 9.84 1.45 6.64
C GLU A 28 10.83 2.22 5.76
N ARG A 29 10.49 3.48 5.45
CA ARG A 29 11.37 4.32 4.64
C ARG A 29 12.76 4.49 5.27
N GLN A 30 12.82 4.74 6.57
CA GLN A 30 14.09 5.00 7.27
C GLN A 30 14.92 3.73 7.48
N THR A 31 14.28 2.64 7.91
CA THR A 31 14.96 1.43 8.36
C THR A 31 15.12 0.40 7.24
N ILE A 32 14.08 0.21 6.42
CA ILE A 32 14.04 -0.89 5.44
C ILE A 32 14.52 -0.44 4.07
N LEU A 33 14.07 0.72 3.59
CA LEU A 33 14.39 1.18 2.22
C LEU A 33 15.71 1.94 2.13
N VAL A 34 16.00 2.82 3.10
CA VAL A 34 17.22 3.65 3.09
C VAL A 34 18.31 3.05 3.98
N GLY A 35 17.93 2.31 5.03
CA GLY A 35 18.85 1.72 6.00
C GLY A 35 19.51 0.43 5.53
N ASN A 36 20.25 -0.20 6.44
CA ASN A 36 20.77 -1.56 6.28
C ASN A 36 20.09 -2.48 7.30
N PRO A 37 18.86 -2.96 7.00
CA PRO A 37 18.04 -3.64 7.99
C PRO A 37 18.61 -5.00 8.37
N THR A 38 18.63 -5.26 9.68
CA THR A 38 18.91 -6.57 10.25
C THR A 38 17.86 -7.60 9.83
N SER A 39 18.18 -8.89 9.97
CA SER A 39 17.21 -9.96 9.69
C SER A 39 15.97 -9.85 10.59
N GLU A 40 16.13 -9.42 11.84
CA GLU A 40 15.01 -9.21 12.76
C GLU A 40 14.09 -8.07 12.30
N GLU A 41 14.66 -6.95 11.85
CA GLU A 41 13.88 -5.82 11.31
C GLU A 41 13.15 -6.19 10.02
N LYS A 42 13.75 -7.01 9.14
CA LYS A 42 13.08 -7.52 7.94
C LYS A 42 11.87 -8.39 8.27
N GLU A 43 12.00 -9.27 9.27
CA GLU A 43 10.90 -10.10 9.75
C GLU A 43 9.82 -9.27 10.45
N ALA A 44 10.21 -8.29 11.27
CA ALA A 44 9.29 -7.35 11.89
C ALA A 44 8.51 -6.56 10.83
N HIS A 45 9.20 -6.05 9.81
CA HIS A 45 8.57 -5.37 8.68
C HIS A 45 7.54 -6.26 8.00
N ARG A 46 7.92 -7.49 7.64
CA ARG A 46 7.02 -8.44 6.96
C ARG A 46 5.74 -8.68 7.76
N ARG A 47 5.90 -8.95 9.07
CA ARG A 47 4.77 -9.20 9.97
C ARG A 47 3.87 -7.97 10.10
N ASN A 48 4.46 -6.81 10.34
CA ASN A 48 3.71 -5.56 10.53
C ASN A 48 2.96 -5.17 9.26
N LEU A 49 3.61 -5.22 8.10
CA LEU A 49 2.99 -4.94 6.81
C LEU A 49 1.81 -5.87 6.52
N THR A 50 1.99 -7.17 6.79
CA THR A 50 0.93 -8.17 6.63
C THR A 50 -0.30 -7.82 7.46
N TRP A 51 -0.10 -7.45 8.74
CA TRP A 51 -1.21 -7.12 9.63
C TRP A 51 -1.87 -5.79 9.27
N LEU A 52 -1.10 -4.77 8.89
CA LEU A 52 -1.65 -3.50 8.42
C LEU A 52 -2.49 -3.69 7.16
N LEU A 53 -2.01 -4.45 6.17
CA LEU A 53 -2.81 -4.78 4.99
C LEU A 53 -4.14 -5.44 5.36
N ARG A 54 -4.14 -6.39 6.29
CA ARG A 54 -5.36 -7.08 6.73
C ARG A 54 -6.33 -6.16 7.45
N ILE A 55 -5.83 -5.37 8.41
CA ILE A 55 -6.65 -4.47 9.22
C ILE A 55 -7.23 -3.35 8.36
N THR A 56 -6.43 -2.74 7.48
CA THR A 56 -6.91 -1.67 6.59
C THR A 56 -7.95 -2.21 5.60
N ARG A 57 -7.80 -3.46 5.10
CA ARG A 57 -8.83 -4.10 4.26
C ARG A 57 -10.13 -4.34 5.01
N LEU A 58 -10.05 -4.75 6.28
CA LEU A 58 -11.22 -4.93 7.14
C LEU A 58 -11.97 -3.61 7.29
N PHE A 59 -11.28 -2.52 7.64
CA PHE A 59 -11.90 -1.21 7.75
C PHE A 59 -12.44 -0.68 6.43
N HIS A 60 -11.73 -0.90 5.32
CA HIS A 60 -12.22 -0.53 3.99
C HIS A 60 -13.52 -1.25 3.64
N SER A 61 -13.63 -2.54 3.98
CA SER A 61 -14.86 -3.31 3.79
C SER A 61 -16.03 -2.75 4.60
N VAL A 62 -15.78 -2.33 5.84
CA VAL A 62 -16.81 -1.70 6.70
C VAL A 62 -17.20 -0.32 6.16
N ALA A 63 -16.23 0.49 5.77
CA ALA A 63 -16.45 1.84 5.25
C ALA A 63 -17.25 1.86 3.92
N LYS A 64 -17.19 0.76 3.14
CA LYS A 64 -17.96 0.59 1.90
C LYS A 64 -19.45 0.36 2.12
N ASP A 65 -19.89 0.14 3.36
CA ASP A 65 -21.30 -0.03 3.66
C ASP A 65 -22.12 1.23 3.28
N PRO A 66 -23.25 1.09 2.57
CA PRO A 66 -24.12 2.21 2.20
C PRO A 66 -24.62 3.05 3.38
N ASP A 67 -24.70 2.47 4.57
CA ASP A 67 -25.12 3.14 5.80
C ASP A 67 -23.93 3.65 6.63
N TYR A 68 -22.68 3.40 6.20
CA TYR A 68 -21.50 3.92 6.89
C TYR A 68 -21.51 5.46 6.91
N PRO A 69 -21.36 6.11 8.08
CA PRO A 69 -21.65 7.54 8.22
C PRO A 69 -20.67 8.45 7.47
N ASP A 70 -19.37 8.11 7.47
CA ASP A 70 -18.36 8.90 6.77
C ASP A 70 -18.04 8.31 5.38
N LYS A 71 -18.58 8.92 4.33
CA LYS A 71 -18.31 8.49 2.94
C LYS A 71 -16.92 8.85 2.44
N SER A 72 -16.21 9.76 3.12
CA SER A 72 -14.82 10.06 2.79
C SER A 72 -13.88 8.93 3.26
N ALA A 73 -14.31 8.13 4.25
CA ALA A 73 -13.59 6.99 4.81
C ALA A 73 -13.02 6.04 3.76
N VAL A 74 -13.86 5.68 2.79
CA VAL A 74 -13.51 4.75 1.73
C VAL A 74 -12.29 5.23 0.95
N LYS A 75 -12.27 6.51 0.54
CA LYS A 75 -11.21 7.05 -0.33
C LYS A 75 -9.86 7.09 0.36
N TRP A 76 -9.82 7.50 1.62
CA TRP A 76 -8.53 7.58 2.31
C TRP A 76 -8.04 6.19 2.75
N LEU A 77 -8.93 5.24 3.08
CA LEU A 77 -8.55 3.84 3.30
C LEU A 77 -8.00 3.19 2.03
N GLU A 78 -8.56 3.50 0.86
CA GLU A 78 -8.01 3.06 -0.44
C GLU A 78 -6.59 3.59 -0.66
N MET A 79 -6.34 4.84 -0.30
CA MET A 79 -5.01 5.43 -0.41
C MET A 79 -3.98 4.68 0.45
N TRP A 80 -4.32 4.37 1.72
CA TRP A 80 -3.40 3.61 2.57
C TRP A 80 -3.21 2.18 2.10
N LEU A 81 -4.28 1.50 1.67
CA LEU A 81 -4.18 0.17 1.09
C LEU A 81 -3.25 0.16 -0.10
N TRP A 82 -3.40 1.11 -1.01
CA TRP A 82 -2.52 1.22 -2.16
C TRP A 82 -1.06 1.38 -1.74
N GLN A 83 -0.74 2.26 -0.79
CA GLN A 83 0.64 2.47 -0.32
C GLN A 83 1.24 1.19 0.30
N LEU A 84 0.49 0.50 1.16
CA LEU A 84 0.93 -0.74 1.78
C LEU A 84 1.12 -1.86 0.74
N GLU A 85 0.24 -1.95 -0.26
CA GLU A 85 0.37 -2.92 -1.35
C GLU A 85 1.58 -2.62 -2.24
N GLN A 86 1.89 -1.34 -2.49
CA GLN A 86 3.11 -0.97 -3.21
C GLN A 86 4.36 -1.33 -2.42
N SER A 87 4.37 -1.11 -1.10
CA SER A 87 5.47 -1.56 -0.24
C SER A 87 5.69 -3.08 -0.35
N TRP A 88 4.61 -3.87 -0.24
CA TRP A 88 4.69 -5.32 -0.34
C TRP A 88 5.28 -5.77 -1.67
N LYS A 89 4.76 -5.24 -2.78
CA LYS A 89 5.23 -5.57 -4.13
C LYS A 89 6.70 -5.22 -4.31
N THR A 90 7.08 -4.01 -3.89
CA THR A 90 8.45 -3.51 -4.07
C THR A 90 9.48 -4.35 -3.31
N ILE A 91 9.15 -4.79 -2.09
CA ILE A 91 10.11 -5.43 -1.18
C ILE A 91 10.09 -6.96 -1.30
N TYR A 92 8.91 -7.56 -1.50
CA TYR A 92 8.72 -9.02 -1.42
C TYR A 92 8.32 -9.69 -2.73
N GLU A 93 7.92 -8.91 -3.75
CA GLU A 93 7.63 -9.41 -5.10
C GLU A 93 8.50 -8.66 -6.13
N PRO A 94 9.85 -8.68 -5.98
CA PRO A 94 10.70 -8.05 -6.97
C PRO A 94 10.46 -8.72 -8.34
N VAL A 95 10.25 -7.90 -9.36
CA VAL A 95 10.14 -8.35 -10.75
C VAL A 95 11.37 -9.20 -11.06
N GLU A 96 11.17 -10.44 -11.51
CA GLU A 96 12.30 -11.29 -11.88
C GLU A 96 13.15 -10.55 -12.93
N GLU A 97 14.46 -10.53 -12.73
CA GLU A 97 15.40 -9.85 -13.64
C GLU A 97 15.23 -10.31 -15.10
N GLN A 98 14.74 -11.54 -15.30
CA GLN A 98 14.36 -12.05 -16.63
C GLN A 98 13.13 -11.37 -17.24
N GLU A 99 12.09 -11.09 -16.46
CA GLU A 99 10.92 -10.34 -16.97
C GLU A 99 11.29 -8.91 -17.33
N PHE A 100 12.11 -8.26 -16.48
CA PHE A 100 12.63 -6.93 -16.79
C PHE A 100 13.44 -6.93 -18.10
N LYS A 101 14.34 -7.91 -18.28
CA LYS A 101 15.12 -8.06 -19.52
C LYS A 101 14.25 -8.32 -20.75
N ARG A 102 13.19 -9.14 -20.63
CA ARG A 102 12.24 -9.38 -21.75
C ARG A 102 11.46 -8.12 -22.11
N VAL A 103 10.99 -7.37 -21.11
CA VAL A 103 10.28 -6.11 -21.34
C VAL A 103 11.20 -5.08 -22.01
N MET A 104 12.43 -4.94 -21.53
CA MET A 104 13.44 -4.06 -22.15
C MET A 104 13.78 -4.46 -23.58
N ALA A 105 13.89 -5.76 -23.87
CA ALA A 105 14.11 -6.25 -25.24
C ALA A 105 12.93 -5.90 -26.16
N THR A 106 11.69 -5.96 -25.65
CA THR A 106 10.48 -5.60 -26.42
C THR A 106 10.49 -4.13 -26.82
N PHE A 107 10.89 -3.22 -25.92
CA PHE A 107 11.01 -1.79 -26.23
C PHE A 107 12.15 -1.49 -27.23
N ALA A 108 13.29 -2.19 -27.11
CA ALA A 108 14.41 -2.03 -28.04
C ALA A 108 14.06 -2.51 -29.46
N GLU A 109 13.26 -3.58 -29.57
CA GLU A 109 12.75 -4.07 -30.86
C GLU A 109 11.75 -3.10 -31.49
N ASP A 110 10.91 -2.42 -30.70
CA ASP A 110 9.94 -1.44 -31.20
C ASP A 110 10.61 -0.13 -31.66
N GLU A 111 11.66 0.33 -30.97
CA GLU A 111 12.47 1.49 -31.38
C GLU A 111 13.18 1.23 -32.73
N SER A 112 13.66 0.01 -32.93
CA SER A 112 14.29 -0.43 -34.19
C SER A 112 13.32 -0.56 -35.38
N ARG A 113 12.01 -0.51 -35.12
CA ARG A 113 10.94 -0.58 -36.14
C ARG A 113 10.49 0.78 -36.65
N THR A 114 10.97 1.89 -36.08
CA THR A 114 10.65 3.23 -36.57
C THR A 114 11.35 3.45 -37.92
N PRO A 115 10.63 3.54 -39.06
CA PRO A 115 11.27 3.79 -40.33
C PRO A 115 11.83 5.22 -40.32
N ALA A 116 13.09 5.38 -40.72
CA ALA A 116 13.62 6.69 -41.06
C ALA A 116 12.69 7.33 -42.09
N ALA A 117 12.02 8.41 -41.69
CA ALA A 117 11.17 9.19 -42.58
C ALA A 117 12.03 9.74 -43.72
N HIS A 118 11.78 9.22 -44.93
CA HIS A 118 12.26 9.77 -46.20
C HIS A 118 11.18 10.63 -46.84
#